data_AF-A0A7C5ZHL4-F1
#
_entry.id   AF-A0A7C5ZHL4-F1
#
_cell.length_a   1.000
_cell.length_b   1.000
_cell.length_c   1.000
_cell.angle_alpha   90.00
_cell.angle_beta   90.00
_cell.angle_gamma   90.00
#
_symmetry.space_group_name_H-M   'P 1'
#
loop_
_entity.id
_entity.type
_entity.pdbx_description
1 polymer ?
#
loop_
_entity_poly.entity_id
_entity_poly.type
_entity_poly.pdbx_seq_one_letter_code
_entity_poly.pdbx_strand_id
1 'polypeptide(L)'
;RYLKQFPQNRIAILSHDPSIVGDGALLGDRATMIHSQHDRVFMRSLATRGRAGGLSPQTEPVLAALQRMPFDLIIIETVGTGQEAMPFAGNLVDRSVFVMSPEYGSKLQLQKIAMLDIADMIVVNKGDLAGAPRAAAEVAERLARSRKDQKIFTTQAKRHRDGGVDQLFHELLAPIGEEPPPTRRGRRAESRK
;
A
#
# COMPACT_ATOMS: atom_id res chain seq x y z
N ARG A 1 -11.45 8.10 5.03
CA ARG A 1 -11.71 7.28 6.25
C ARG A 1 -10.75 7.68 7.35
N TYR A 2 -9.45 7.41 7.20
CA TYR A 2 -8.39 7.77 8.15
C TYR A 2 -8.49 9.19 8.74
N LEU A 3 -8.45 10.24 7.90
CA LEU A 3 -8.47 11.63 8.36
C LEU A 3 -9.76 12.06 9.08
N LYS A 4 -10.86 11.30 8.90
CA LYS A 4 -12.11 11.51 9.64
C LYS A 4 -12.05 10.82 11.01
N GLN A 5 -11.49 9.62 11.07
CA GLN A 5 -11.32 8.87 12.32
C GLN A 5 -10.22 9.48 13.21
N PHE A 6 -9.19 10.06 12.62
CA PHE A 6 -8.08 10.72 13.31
C PHE A 6 -7.96 12.18 12.85
N PRO A 7 -8.68 13.11 13.50
CA PRO A 7 -8.76 14.51 13.07
C PRO A 7 -7.44 15.28 13.13
N GLN A 8 -6.49 14.83 13.95
CA GLN A 8 -5.19 15.48 14.12
C GLN A 8 -4.06 14.80 13.33
N ASN A 9 -4.33 13.62 12.75
CA ASN A 9 -3.29 12.87 12.09
C ASN A 9 -3.02 13.39 10.68
N ARG A 10 -1.79 13.16 10.21
CA ARG A 10 -1.28 13.53 8.89
C ARG A 10 -0.80 12.28 8.14
N ILE A 11 -0.97 12.28 6.83
CA ILE A 11 -0.59 11.18 5.93
C ILE A 11 0.50 11.67 4.98
N ALA A 12 1.52 10.84 4.74
CA ALA A 12 2.43 10.99 3.61
C ALA A 12 2.21 9.85 2.60
N ILE A 13 2.24 10.16 1.31
CA ILE A 13 2.09 9.20 0.22
C ILE A 13 3.31 9.32 -0.70
N LEU A 14 4.05 8.23 -0.86
CA LEU A 14 5.10 8.07 -1.85
C LEU A 14 4.59 7.14 -2.96
N SER A 15 4.19 7.71 -4.09
CA SER A 15 3.86 6.93 -5.30
C SER A 15 5.09 6.78 -6.18
N HIS A 16 5.10 5.72 -6.99
CA HIS A 16 6.17 5.45 -7.92
C HIS A 16 5.60 5.30 -9.32
N ASP A 17 6.15 6.06 -10.26
CA ASP A 17 5.75 6.02 -11.66
C ASP A 17 6.87 5.41 -12.51
N PRO A 18 6.53 4.62 -13.55
CA PRO A 18 7.52 4.16 -14.52
C PRO A 18 8.07 5.38 -15.27
N SER A 19 9.39 5.42 -15.43
CA SER A 19 10.06 6.47 -16.19
C SER A 19 11.22 5.90 -16.98
N ILE A 20 11.35 6.33 -18.24
CA ILE A 20 12.47 5.96 -19.12
C ILE A 20 13.61 6.97 -18.91
N VAL A 21 14.85 6.49 -18.87
CA VAL A 21 16.02 7.37 -18.76
C VAL A 21 16.10 8.23 -20.02
N GLY A 22 15.95 9.55 -19.88
CA GLY A 22 16.06 10.52 -20.97
C GLY A 22 14.75 11.14 -21.46
N ASP A 23 13.59 10.55 -21.14
CA ASP A 23 12.29 10.93 -21.74
C ASP A 23 11.21 11.35 -20.72
N GLY A 24 11.63 11.66 -19.50
CA GLY A 24 10.73 12.12 -18.43
C GLY A 24 9.92 11.00 -17.76
N ALA A 25 8.96 11.39 -16.92
CA ALA A 25 8.06 10.48 -16.21
C ALA A 25 6.61 10.91 -16.44
N LEU A 26 5.73 9.94 -16.73
CA LEU A 26 4.29 10.19 -16.78
C LEU A 26 3.76 10.07 -15.34
N LEU A 27 3.60 11.20 -14.65
CA LEU A 27 3.15 11.25 -13.25
C LEU A 27 1.60 11.16 -13.20
N GLY A 28 1.08 9.95 -13.41
CA GLY A 28 -0.37 9.71 -13.56
C GLY A 28 -1.11 9.54 -12.23
N ASP A 29 -0.42 9.09 -11.19
CA ASP A 29 -1.05 8.63 -9.94
C ASP A 29 -1.69 9.76 -9.14
N ARG A 30 -1.18 11.00 -9.26
CA ARG A 30 -1.76 12.16 -8.57
C ARG A 30 -3.15 12.52 -9.08
N ALA A 31 -3.45 12.28 -10.37
CA ALA A 31 -4.74 12.63 -10.96
C ALA A 31 -5.89 11.73 -10.46
N THR A 32 -5.59 10.49 -10.07
CA THR A 32 -6.59 9.53 -9.56
C THR A 32 -6.78 9.65 -8.04
N MET A 33 -5.79 10.15 -7.30
CA MET A 33 -5.86 10.37 -5.85
C MET A 33 -6.53 11.70 -5.46
N ILE A 34 -7.83 11.81 -5.70
CA ILE A 34 -8.64 13.03 -5.44
C ILE A 34 -8.47 13.56 -3.99
N HIS A 35 -8.31 12.66 -3.02
CA HIS A 35 -8.21 13.03 -1.59
C HIS A 35 -6.79 13.46 -1.16
N SER A 36 -5.81 13.41 -2.07
CA SER A 36 -4.43 13.86 -1.80
C SER A 36 -4.31 15.38 -1.66
N GLN A 37 -5.34 16.14 -2.04
CA GLN A 37 -5.39 17.61 -2.00
C GLN A 37 -5.71 18.18 -0.62
N HIS A 38 -5.92 17.35 0.40
CA HIS A 38 -6.17 17.82 1.77
C HIS A 38 -4.85 18.30 2.41
N ASP A 39 -4.86 19.44 3.10
CA ASP A 39 -3.68 20.02 3.81
C ASP A 39 -2.94 19.06 4.77
N ARG A 40 -3.60 18.00 5.23
CA ARG A 40 -3.02 16.98 6.12
C ARG A 40 -2.42 15.80 5.36
N VAL A 41 -2.43 15.84 4.03
CA VAL A 41 -1.86 14.84 3.14
C VAL A 41 -0.71 15.46 2.37
N PHE A 42 0.47 14.89 2.53
CA PHE A 42 1.61 15.15 1.65
C PHE A 42 1.70 14.02 0.63
N MET A 43 1.83 14.35 -0.65
CA MET A 43 2.02 13.35 -1.70
C MET A 43 3.18 13.73 -2.60
N ARG A 44 4.10 12.77 -2.81
CA ARG A 44 5.21 12.90 -3.74
C ARG A 44 5.30 11.66 -4.64
N SER A 45 5.35 11.90 -5.94
CA SER A 45 5.63 10.87 -6.93
C SER A 45 7.13 10.76 -7.18
N LEU A 46 7.65 9.53 -7.24
CA LEU A 46 9.06 9.23 -7.43
C LEU A 46 9.25 8.41 -8.71
N ALA A 47 10.12 8.89 -9.61
CA ALA A 47 10.47 8.18 -10.82
C ALA A 47 11.37 6.96 -10.52
N THR A 48 11.07 5.80 -11.11
CA THR A 48 11.88 4.57 -10.97
C THR A 48 13.17 4.58 -11.79
N ARG A 49 13.26 5.47 -12.79
CA ARG A 49 14.42 5.65 -13.68
C ARG A 49 14.93 4.35 -14.31
N GLY A 50 14.01 3.51 -14.77
CA GLY A 50 14.33 2.24 -15.44
C GLY A 50 14.81 1.12 -14.53
N ARG A 51 14.78 1.26 -13.20
CA ARG A 51 15.12 0.14 -12.29
C ARG A 51 14.03 -0.93 -12.30
N ALA A 52 14.46 -2.18 -12.43
CA ALA A 52 13.65 -3.34 -12.13
C ALA A 52 13.35 -3.38 -10.61
N GLY A 53 12.12 -3.68 -10.23
CA GLY A 53 11.72 -3.83 -8.81
C GLY A 53 10.70 -2.81 -8.28
N GLY A 54 10.29 -1.81 -9.07
CA GLY A 54 9.10 -0.98 -8.76
C GLY A 54 9.25 0.20 -7.83
N LEU A 55 10.40 0.34 -7.19
CA LEU A 55 10.72 1.46 -6.32
C LEU A 55 11.81 2.33 -6.91
N SER A 56 11.79 3.61 -6.52
CA SER A 56 12.82 4.57 -6.89
C SER A 56 14.07 4.34 -6.03
N PRO A 57 15.29 4.60 -6.54
CA PRO A 57 16.47 4.69 -5.67
C PRO A 57 16.34 5.75 -4.56
N GLN A 58 15.36 6.66 -4.66
CA GLN A 58 15.13 7.71 -3.68
C GLN A 58 14.13 7.31 -2.57
N THR A 59 13.55 6.11 -2.62
CA THR A 59 12.52 5.70 -1.65
C THR A 59 13.04 5.71 -0.21
N GLU A 60 14.17 5.06 0.06
CA GLU A 60 14.76 4.99 1.40
C GLU A 60 15.17 6.37 1.96
N PRO A 61 15.93 7.22 1.25
CA PRO A 61 16.26 8.56 1.73
C PRO A 61 15.03 9.42 2.02
N VAL A 62 14.01 9.35 1.14
CA VAL A 62 12.78 10.14 1.32
C VAL A 62 11.96 9.59 2.48
N LEU A 63 11.84 8.28 2.62
CA LEU A 63 11.17 7.65 3.76
C LEU A 63 11.83 8.06 5.09
N ALA A 64 13.17 8.00 5.17
CA ALA A 64 13.92 8.42 6.35
C ALA A 64 13.73 9.90 6.69
N ALA A 65 13.49 10.76 5.69
CA ALA A 65 13.13 12.16 5.92
C ALA A 65 11.69 12.29 6.45
N LEU A 66 10.73 11.58 5.85
CA LEU A 66 9.33 11.61 6.26
C LEU A 66 9.10 11.05 7.67
N GLN A 67 9.84 10.02 8.08
CA GLN A 67 9.79 9.46 9.45
C GLN A 67 10.20 10.48 10.53
N ARG A 68 10.95 11.53 10.17
CA ARG A 68 11.32 12.64 11.09
C ARG A 68 10.31 13.78 11.08
N MET A 69 9.35 13.75 10.15
CA MET A 69 8.29 14.75 10.02
C MET A 69 7.04 14.32 10.81
N PRO A 70 6.09 15.22 11.09
CA PRO A 70 4.90 14.90 11.88
C PRO A 70 3.84 14.15 11.07
N PHE A 71 4.21 13.08 10.36
CA PHE A 71 3.27 12.15 9.73
C PHE A 71 2.98 10.98 10.66
N ASP A 72 1.74 10.48 10.63
CA ASP A 72 1.27 9.38 11.48
C ASP A 72 0.95 8.12 10.66
N LEU A 73 0.89 8.27 9.32
CA LEU A 73 0.80 7.18 8.36
C LEU A 73 1.62 7.54 7.12
N ILE A 74 2.51 6.64 6.70
CA ILE A 74 3.25 6.76 5.45
C ILE A 74 2.81 5.60 4.55
N ILE A 75 2.30 5.91 3.36
CA ILE A 75 1.91 4.94 2.35
C ILE A 75 2.95 4.96 1.24
N ILE A 76 3.45 3.79 0.86
CA ILE A 76 4.33 3.63 -0.30
C ILE A 76 3.61 2.79 -1.33
N GLU A 77 3.39 3.37 -2.51
CA GLU A 77 2.83 2.69 -3.67
C GLU A 77 3.94 2.49 -4.69
N THR A 78 4.14 1.25 -5.12
CA THR A 78 5.10 0.87 -6.15
C THR A 78 4.52 1.13 -7.53
N VAL A 79 5.38 1.26 -8.55
CA VAL A 79 4.93 1.04 -9.95
C VAL A 79 4.27 -0.33 -10.00
N GLY A 80 3.27 -0.54 -10.87
CA GLY A 80 2.73 -1.87 -11.16
C GLY A 80 3.85 -2.85 -11.54
N THR A 81 4.44 -3.48 -10.53
CA THR A 81 5.55 -4.38 -10.68
C THR A 81 4.98 -5.71 -11.08
N GLY A 82 5.52 -6.30 -12.14
CA GLY A 82 5.18 -7.68 -12.48
C GLY A 82 5.18 -8.59 -11.24
N GLN A 83 4.41 -9.67 -11.31
CA GLN A 83 4.06 -10.58 -10.21
C GLN A 83 5.25 -11.24 -9.48
N GLU A 84 6.47 -11.05 -10.00
CA GLU A 84 7.73 -11.64 -9.52
C GLU A 84 8.61 -10.65 -8.73
N ALA A 85 8.33 -9.35 -8.77
CA ALA A 85 9.13 -8.37 -8.05
C ALA A 85 8.82 -8.40 -6.54
N MET A 86 9.85 -8.20 -5.72
CA MET A 86 9.73 -8.05 -4.26
C MET A 86 10.17 -6.63 -3.85
N PRO A 87 9.35 -5.60 -4.11
CA PRO A 87 9.75 -4.20 -3.96
C PRO A 87 10.20 -3.84 -2.54
N PHE A 88 9.57 -4.43 -1.52
CA PHE A 88 9.76 -4.05 -0.12
C PHE A 88 10.70 -4.97 0.65
N ALA A 89 11.72 -5.53 -0.02
CA ALA A 89 12.74 -6.33 0.66
C ALA A 89 13.46 -5.51 1.76
N GLY A 90 13.89 -6.19 2.83
CA GLY A 90 14.72 -5.55 3.87
C GLY A 90 13.97 -4.73 4.93
N ASN A 91 12.71 -5.08 5.25
CA ASN A 91 11.90 -4.43 6.29
C ASN A 91 11.65 -2.93 6.05
N LEU A 92 11.48 -2.53 4.79
CA LEU A 92 11.21 -1.12 4.43
C LEU A 92 9.84 -0.62 4.92
N VAL A 93 8.89 -1.53 5.15
CA VAL A 93 7.51 -1.22 5.55
C VAL A 93 7.08 -2.11 6.71
N ASP A 94 6.21 -1.58 7.57
CA ASP A 94 5.66 -2.32 8.73
C ASP A 94 4.59 -3.33 8.31
N ARG A 95 3.82 -3.02 7.26
CA ARG A 95 2.80 -3.88 6.66
C ARG A 95 2.81 -3.72 5.14
N SER A 96 2.56 -4.81 4.44
CA SER A 96 2.51 -4.88 2.98
C SER A 96 1.15 -5.38 2.50
N VAL A 97 0.62 -4.72 1.46
CA VAL A 97 -0.65 -5.09 0.83
C VAL A 97 -0.38 -5.41 -0.63
N PHE A 98 -0.72 -6.63 -1.04
CA PHE A 98 -0.70 -7.00 -2.45
C PHE A 98 -2.10 -6.87 -3.05
N VAL A 99 -2.23 -6.00 -4.06
CA VAL A 99 -3.50 -5.75 -4.76
C VAL A 99 -3.47 -6.39 -6.14
N MET A 100 -4.47 -7.20 -6.45
CA MET A 100 -4.62 -7.87 -7.74
C MET A 100 -6.04 -7.73 -8.31
N SER A 101 -6.17 -7.88 -9.63
CA SER A 101 -7.45 -8.04 -10.32
C SER A 101 -7.87 -9.53 -10.35
N PRO A 102 -9.17 -9.85 -10.40
CA PRO A 102 -9.67 -11.19 -10.69
C PRO A 102 -9.15 -11.79 -12.00
N GLU A 103 -8.74 -10.95 -12.94
CA GLU A 103 -8.29 -11.32 -14.29
C GLU A 103 -6.78 -11.63 -14.33
N TYR A 104 -6.30 -12.58 -13.51
CA TYR A 104 -4.88 -12.97 -13.47
C TYR A 104 -4.51 -14.07 -14.48
N GLY A 105 -5.44 -14.45 -15.37
CA GLY A 105 -5.25 -15.51 -16.35
C GLY A 105 -5.61 -16.89 -15.78
N SER A 106 -4.69 -17.86 -15.87
CA SER A 106 -4.93 -19.23 -15.42
C SER A 106 -4.55 -19.45 -13.95
N LYS A 107 -5.08 -20.50 -13.33
CA LYS A 107 -4.68 -20.95 -11.99
C LYS A 107 -3.17 -21.19 -11.86
N LEU A 108 -2.50 -21.56 -12.96
CA LEU A 108 -1.04 -21.71 -13.00
C LEU A 108 -0.31 -20.36 -12.89
N GLN A 109 -0.84 -19.29 -13.49
CA GLN A 109 -0.27 -17.94 -13.33
C GLN A 109 -0.38 -17.47 -11.88
N LEU A 110 -1.50 -17.78 -11.20
CA LEU A 110 -1.66 -17.49 -9.78
C LEU A 110 -0.55 -18.13 -8.92
N GLN A 111 -0.10 -19.34 -9.27
CA GLN A 111 0.97 -20.01 -8.52
C GLN A 111 2.31 -19.26 -8.63
N LYS A 112 2.55 -18.55 -9.75
CA LYS A 112 3.80 -17.82 -10.01
C LYS A 112 3.90 -16.47 -9.28
N ILE A 113 2.82 -15.99 -8.68
CA ILE A 113 2.81 -14.69 -8.01
C ILE A 113 3.56 -14.78 -6.67
N ALA A 114 4.82 -14.36 -6.66
CA ALA A 114 5.66 -14.40 -5.46
C ALA A 114 5.11 -13.52 -4.32
N MET A 115 4.44 -12.42 -4.66
CA MET A 115 3.83 -11.51 -3.69
C MET A 115 2.79 -12.18 -2.78
N LEU A 116 2.11 -13.24 -3.26
CA LEU A 116 1.14 -13.97 -2.45
C LEU A 116 1.79 -14.74 -1.29
N ASP A 117 3.11 -14.98 -1.33
CA ASP A 117 3.84 -15.65 -0.25
C ASP A 117 4.43 -14.66 0.77
N ILE A 118 4.68 -13.42 0.33
CA ILE A 118 5.39 -12.43 1.15
C ILE A 118 4.48 -11.36 1.75
N ALA A 119 3.42 -10.95 1.08
CA ALA A 119 2.56 -9.85 1.54
C ALA A 119 1.77 -10.20 2.81
N ASP A 120 1.54 -9.22 3.68
CA ASP A 120 0.76 -9.45 4.91
C ASP A 120 -0.74 -9.54 4.63
N MET A 121 -1.21 -8.82 3.62
CA MET A 121 -2.62 -8.76 3.23
C MET A 121 -2.77 -8.88 1.72
N ILE A 122 -3.77 -9.64 1.29
CA ILE A 122 -4.08 -9.83 -0.13
C ILE A 122 -5.42 -9.16 -0.44
N VAL A 123 -5.45 -8.39 -1.53
CA VAL A 123 -6.65 -7.70 -2.00
C VAL A 123 -6.97 -8.13 -3.41
N VAL A 124 -8.15 -8.73 -3.60
CA VAL A 124 -8.75 -8.95 -4.92
C VAL A 124 -9.67 -7.75 -5.19
N ASN A 125 -9.16 -6.74 -5.87
CA ASN A 125 -9.90 -5.51 -6.22
C ASN A 125 -10.64 -5.68 -7.55
N LYS A 126 -11.65 -4.85 -7.83
CA LYS A 126 -12.65 -5.06 -8.91
C LYS A 126 -13.56 -6.25 -8.64
N GLY A 127 -14.02 -6.35 -7.38
CA GLY A 127 -14.96 -7.36 -6.93
C GLY A 127 -16.32 -7.37 -7.64
N ASP A 128 -16.59 -6.39 -8.50
CA ASP A 128 -17.77 -6.33 -9.36
C ASP A 128 -17.66 -7.21 -10.61
N LEU A 129 -16.45 -7.66 -10.97
CA LEU A 129 -16.26 -8.56 -12.10
C LEU A 129 -16.78 -9.96 -11.76
N ALA A 130 -17.42 -10.61 -12.75
CA ALA A 130 -18.01 -11.95 -12.58
C ALA A 130 -17.01 -13.01 -12.08
N GLY A 131 -15.73 -12.86 -12.42
CA GLY A 131 -14.65 -13.76 -11.98
C GLY A 131 -14.18 -13.53 -10.54
N ALA A 132 -14.61 -12.46 -9.85
CA ALA A 132 -14.07 -12.10 -8.53
C ALA A 132 -14.29 -13.17 -7.44
N PRO A 133 -15.48 -13.78 -7.28
CA PRO A 133 -15.68 -14.82 -6.27
C PRO A 133 -14.77 -16.03 -6.50
N ARG A 134 -14.61 -16.44 -7.76
CA ARG A 134 -13.71 -17.52 -8.15
C ARG A 134 -12.25 -17.16 -7.87
N ALA A 135 -11.83 -15.95 -8.23
CA ALA A 135 -10.48 -15.47 -7.97
C ALA A 135 -10.13 -15.48 -6.48
N ALA A 136 -11.04 -14.97 -5.63
CA ALA A 136 -10.85 -14.97 -4.19
C ALA A 136 -10.75 -16.39 -3.62
N ALA A 137 -11.57 -17.34 -4.10
CA ALA A 137 -11.50 -18.74 -3.70
C ALA A 137 -10.18 -19.41 -4.11
N GLU A 138 -9.69 -19.17 -5.34
CA GLU A 138 -8.42 -19.74 -5.81
C GLU A 138 -7.21 -19.13 -5.05
N VAL A 139 -7.26 -17.85 -4.69
CA VAL A 139 -6.28 -17.22 -3.80
C VAL A 139 -6.32 -17.87 -2.42
N ALA A 140 -7.50 -18.05 -1.83
CA ALA A 140 -7.67 -18.70 -0.53
C ALA A 140 -7.12 -20.14 -0.52
N GLU A 141 -7.39 -20.92 -1.56
CA GLU A 141 -6.84 -22.27 -1.70
C GLU A 141 -5.31 -22.27 -1.77
N ARG A 142 -4.71 -21.28 -2.47
CA ARG A 142 -3.25 -21.13 -2.52
C ARG A 142 -2.68 -20.77 -1.14
N LEU A 143 -3.31 -19.83 -0.43
CA LEU A 143 -2.87 -19.38 0.89
C LEU A 143 -3.12 -20.41 1.99
N ALA A 144 -4.11 -21.31 1.86
CA ALA A 144 -4.32 -22.42 2.79
C ALA A 144 -3.11 -23.37 2.89
N ARG A 145 -2.21 -23.34 1.88
CA ARG A 145 -0.93 -24.06 1.89
C ARG A 145 0.22 -23.25 2.50
N SER A 146 0.02 -21.94 2.72
CA SER A 146 0.98 -21.05 3.38
C SER A 146 0.94 -21.26 4.90
N ARG A 147 2.06 -21.01 5.57
CA ARG A 147 2.12 -20.99 7.05
C ARG A 147 1.78 -19.62 7.64
N LYS A 148 1.54 -18.60 6.81
CA LYS A 148 1.17 -17.26 7.26
C LYS A 148 -0.35 -17.13 7.37
N ASP A 149 -0.83 -16.48 8.42
CA ASP A 149 -2.23 -16.10 8.60
C ASP A 149 -2.56 -14.83 7.81
N GLN A 150 -2.45 -14.92 6.47
CA GLN A 150 -2.70 -13.80 5.57
C GLN A 150 -4.20 -13.63 5.34
N LYS A 151 -4.70 -12.41 5.53
CA LYS A 151 -6.11 -12.08 5.28
C LYS A 151 -6.33 -11.68 3.82
N ILE A 152 -7.47 -12.12 3.28
CA ILE A 152 -7.90 -11.83 1.91
C ILE A 152 -9.11 -10.91 1.95
N PHE A 153 -9.06 -9.84 1.17
CA PHE A 153 -10.15 -8.88 1.03
C PHE A 153 -10.61 -8.81 -0.43
N THR A 154 -11.92 -8.91 -0.65
CA THR A 154 -12.50 -8.59 -1.96
C THR A 154 -13.01 -7.16 -1.92
N THR A 155 -12.55 -6.30 -2.82
CA THR A 155 -12.84 -4.86 -2.78
C THR A 155 -13.33 -4.32 -4.12
N GLN A 156 -14.10 -3.22 -4.06
CA GLN A 156 -14.44 -2.43 -5.23
C GLN A 156 -14.04 -0.98 -5.00
N ALA A 157 -12.77 -0.63 -5.26
CA ALA A 157 -12.24 0.70 -4.96
C ALA A 157 -13.01 1.86 -5.64
N LYS A 158 -13.60 1.61 -6.82
CA LYS A 158 -14.43 2.60 -7.55
C LYS A 158 -15.78 2.87 -6.87
N ARG A 159 -16.26 1.99 -6.00
CA ARG A 159 -17.56 2.09 -5.35
C ARG A 159 -17.43 2.93 -4.08
N HIS A 160 -18.21 3.99 -3.98
CA HIS A 160 -18.26 4.79 -2.77
C HIS A 160 -18.81 3.95 -1.60
N ARG A 161 -18.15 4.03 -0.44
CA ARG A 161 -18.47 3.23 0.77
C ARG A 161 -18.50 1.71 0.51
N ASP A 162 -17.54 1.21 -0.26
CA ASP A 162 -17.35 -0.23 -0.39
C ASP A 162 -16.94 -0.86 0.96
N GLY A 163 -17.68 -1.91 1.36
CA GLY A 163 -17.47 -2.60 2.63
C GLY A 163 -16.18 -3.41 2.67
N GLY A 164 -15.70 -3.92 1.53
CA GLY A 164 -14.40 -4.59 1.45
C GLY A 164 -13.26 -3.62 1.73
N VAL A 165 -13.33 -2.41 1.18
CA VAL A 165 -12.36 -1.33 1.50
C VAL A 165 -12.45 -0.92 2.97
N ASP A 166 -13.64 -0.93 3.58
CA ASP A 166 -13.80 -0.68 5.02
C ASP A 166 -13.10 -1.76 5.86
N GLN A 167 -13.30 -3.04 5.52
CA GLN A 167 -12.64 -4.16 6.19
C GLN A 167 -11.12 -4.10 6.07
N LEU A 168 -10.60 -3.86 4.86
CA LEU A 168 -9.17 -3.69 4.63
C LEU A 168 -8.61 -2.52 5.46
N PHE A 169 -9.33 -1.40 5.50
CA PHE A 169 -8.92 -0.23 6.29
C PHE A 169 -8.85 -0.54 7.79
N HIS A 170 -9.81 -1.28 8.33
CA HIS A 170 -9.78 -1.69 9.73
C HIS A 170 -8.61 -2.63 10.03
N GLU A 171 -8.34 -3.59 9.15
CA GLU A 171 -7.22 -4.51 9.31
C GLU A 171 -5.87 -3.78 9.24
N LEU A 172 -5.70 -2.85 8.29
CA LEU A 172 -4.47 -2.08 8.14
C LEU A 172 -4.11 -1.26 9.38
N LEU A 173 -5.12 -0.80 10.10
CA LEU A 173 -4.96 0.01 11.31
C LEU A 173 -4.97 -0.81 12.60
N ALA A 174 -5.15 -2.12 12.52
CA ALA A 174 -5.03 -2.97 13.69
C ALA A 174 -3.60 -2.85 14.26
N PRO A 175 -3.43 -2.86 15.60
CA PRO A 175 -2.11 -2.88 16.21
C PRO A 175 -1.23 -4.01 15.65
N ILE A 176 0.06 -3.74 15.50
CA ILE A 176 1.05 -4.75 15.10
C ILE A 176 1.53 -5.40 16.40
N GLY A 177 1.06 -6.61 16.70
CA GLY A 177 1.36 -7.28 17.98
C GLY A 177 0.60 -6.69 19.18
N GLU A 178 1.05 -7.01 20.41
CA GLU A 178 0.48 -6.51 21.66
C GLU A 178 0.96 -5.10 22.05
N GLU A 179 1.85 -4.48 21.27
CA GLU A 179 2.35 -3.16 21.62
C GLU A 179 1.34 -2.06 21.25
N PRO A 180 0.93 -1.23 22.22
CA PRO A 180 0.09 -0.08 21.93
C PRO A 180 0.84 0.85 20.97
N PRO A 181 0.13 1.54 20.06
CA PRO A 181 0.76 2.48 19.14
C PRO A 181 1.60 3.48 19.95
N PRO A 182 2.78 3.89 19.46
CA PRO A 182 3.67 4.78 20.19
C PRO A 182 2.89 6.06 20.53
N THR A 183 2.56 6.20 21.81
CA THR A 183 1.97 7.42 22.33
C THR A 183 3.06 8.48 22.19
N ARG A 184 2.84 9.46 21.31
CA ARG A 184 3.72 10.63 21.24
C ARG A 184 3.75 11.27 22.63
N ARG A 185 4.84 11.05 23.37
CA ARG A 185 5.18 11.86 24.54
C ARG A 185 5.12 13.31 24.10
N GLY A 186 4.23 14.08 24.72
CA GLY A 186 4.05 15.49 24.44
C GLY A 186 5.41 16.18 24.44
N ARG A 187 5.77 16.81 23.31
CA ARG A 187 6.77 17.86 23.33
C ARG A 187 6.13 19.00 24.11
N ARG A 188 6.38 19.02 25.43
CA ARG A 188 6.29 20.26 26.20
C ARG A 188 7.08 21.29 25.40
N ALA A 189 6.41 22.39 25.09
CA ALA A 189 7.07 23.60 24.66
C ALA A 189 8.03 24.00 25.78
N GLU A 190 9.31 23.64 25.64
CA GLU A 190 10.37 24.43 26.26
C GLU A 190 10.54 25.68 25.41
N SER A 191 9.66 26.64 25.65
CA SER A 191 9.91 28.04 25.36
C SER A 191 11.04 28.50 26.28
N ARG A 192 12.29 28.35 25.82
CA ARG A 192 13.43 29.13 26.32
C ARG A 192 13.64 30.31 25.38
N LYS A 193 13.07 31.44 25.73
CA LYS A 193 13.74 32.71 26.02
C LYS A 193 12.70 33.78 26.29
#